data_AF-A0A7V3UCV4-F1
#
_entry.id   AF-A0A7V3UCV4-F1
#
_cell.length_a   1.000
_cell.length_b   1.000
_cell.length_c   1.000
_cell.angle_alpha   90.00
_cell.angle_beta   90.00
_cell.angle_gamma   90.00
#
_symmetry.space_group_name_H-M   'P 1'
#
loop_
_entity.id
_entity.type
_entity.pdbx_description
1 polymer ?
#
loop_
_entity_poly.entity_id
_entity_poly.type
_entity_poly.pdbx_seq_one_letter_code
_entity_poly.pdbx_strand_id
1 'polypeptide(L)'
;MQVKSLIFLLFSFAPVATVFLSCNNKAPEAEKFCNDACLSDTVRFTGLHSEEPYLAVIPSNCVADTIEWSHKKLETKRKIHLSTFLGNMVYLNKSTIKGYVIDTSFAILVFNDCDTRRGYWLRLPFAKSGSMEKSISALNDIDPRYAVEEGLLCYKSSNTIYVEDIKTRKTEKIIIEEPKLEFETMYDIIDSVNVTRSRFFIQMKNGSKIIPFEKKINLQP
;
A
#
# COMPACT_ATOMS: atom_id res chain seq x y z
N MET A 1 -76.72 -19.97 53.70
CA MET A 1 -76.19 -19.14 54.80
C MET A 1 -74.73 -19.51 54.97
N GLN A 2 -73.82 -18.53 54.85
CA GLN A 2 -72.49 -18.40 55.47
C GLN A 2 -71.69 -19.68 55.84
N VAL A 3 -70.37 -19.86 55.62
CA VAL A 3 -69.24 -19.02 55.19
C VAL A 3 -67.96 -19.88 55.40
N LYS A 4 -66.88 -19.64 54.62
CA LYS A 4 -65.45 -19.93 54.90
C LYS A 4 -64.99 -21.40 55.01
N SER A 5 -63.77 -21.80 54.65
CA SER A 5 -62.56 -21.05 54.32
C SER A 5 -61.66 -21.87 53.40
N LEU A 6 -61.06 -21.12 52.47
CA LEU A 6 -60.09 -21.48 51.46
C LEU A 6 -58.69 -21.58 52.12
N ILE A 7 -57.99 -22.72 52.00
CA ILE A 7 -56.57 -22.84 52.34
C ILE A 7 -55.78 -22.55 51.08
N PHE A 8 -55.16 -21.36 51.01
CA PHE A 8 -54.30 -20.94 49.91
C PHE A 8 -52.85 -21.35 50.22
N LEU A 9 -52.28 -22.21 49.38
CA LEU A 9 -50.87 -22.56 49.34
C LEU A 9 -50.04 -21.34 48.91
N LEU A 10 -49.13 -20.88 49.76
CA LEU A 10 -48.07 -19.94 49.40
C LEU A 10 -46.83 -20.74 48.97
N PHE A 11 -46.70 -20.97 47.66
CA PHE A 11 -45.43 -21.39 47.05
C PHE A 11 -44.55 -20.15 46.85
N SER A 12 -43.43 -20.11 47.57
CA SER A 12 -42.42 -19.06 47.43
C SER A 12 -41.65 -19.30 46.12
N PHE A 13 -41.85 -18.42 45.12
CA PHE A 13 -41.13 -18.43 43.85
C PHE A 13 -39.83 -17.64 44.03
N ALA A 14 -38.69 -18.33 44.09
CA ALA A 14 -37.38 -17.69 44.08
C ALA A 14 -37.01 -17.27 42.64
N PRO A 15 -36.62 -16.02 42.36
CA PRO A 15 -36.16 -15.63 41.03
C PRO A 15 -34.73 -16.11 40.81
N VAL A 16 -34.55 -16.97 39.81
CA VAL A 16 -33.22 -17.32 39.27
C VAL A 16 -32.73 -16.12 38.46
N ALA A 17 -31.76 -15.39 39.02
CA ALA A 17 -31.08 -14.30 38.32
C ALA A 17 -30.15 -14.88 37.24
N THR A 18 -30.57 -14.81 35.98
CA THR A 18 -29.71 -15.08 34.83
C THR A 18 -28.75 -13.90 34.64
N VAL A 19 -27.49 -14.09 35.06
CA VAL A 19 -26.41 -13.16 34.76
C VAL A 19 -26.07 -13.31 33.27
N PHE A 20 -26.58 -12.39 32.45
CA PHE A 20 -26.08 -12.20 31.09
C PHE A 20 -24.67 -11.61 31.18
N LEU A 21 -23.66 -12.48 31.15
CA LEU A 21 -22.28 -12.08 30.83
C LEU A 21 -22.28 -11.61 29.37
N SER A 22 -22.45 -10.30 29.17
CA SER A 22 -22.20 -9.63 27.91
C SER A 22 -20.71 -9.81 27.58
N CYS A 23 -20.39 -10.79 26.74
CA CYS A 23 -19.08 -10.91 26.14
C CYS A 23 -18.90 -9.71 25.22
N ASN A 24 -18.09 -8.74 25.66
CA ASN A 24 -17.61 -7.64 24.84
C ASN A 24 -16.64 -8.20 23.78
N ASN A 25 -17.16 -8.95 22.82
CA ASN A 25 -16.44 -9.36 21.62
C ASN A 25 -16.33 -8.15 20.68
N LYS A 26 -15.55 -7.16 21.09
CA LYS A 26 -15.00 -6.22 20.12
C LYS A 26 -14.00 -7.03 19.29
N ALA A 27 -14.33 -7.26 18.03
CA ALA A 27 -13.35 -7.76 17.07
C ALA A 27 -12.12 -6.86 17.16
N PRO A 28 -10.90 -7.42 17.15
CA PRO A 28 -9.68 -6.61 17.12
C PRO A 28 -9.78 -5.65 15.93
N GLU A 29 -9.61 -4.36 16.19
CA GLU A 29 -9.50 -3.35 15.14
C GLU A 29 -8.29 -3.72 14.28
N ALA A 30 -8.46 -3.70 12.95
CA ALA A 30 -7.38 -4.08 12.05
C ALA A 30 -6.16 -3.17 12.30
N GLU A 31 -5.00 -3.79 12.52
CA GLU A 31 -3.76 -3.05 12.78
C GLU A 31 -3.41 -2.21 11.54
N LYS A 32 -3.35 -0.89 11.73
CA LYS A 32 -2.94 0.04 10.66
C LYS A 32 -1.47 -0.19 10.29
N PHE A 33 -1.13 0.07 9.05
CA PHE A 33 0.25 0.00 8.60
C PHE A 33 1.12 1.12 9.19
N CYS A 34 0.53 2.30 9.41
CA CYS A 34 1.20 3.43 10.03
C CYS A 34 0.62 3.76 11.41
N ASN A 35 1.48 4.25 12.31
CA ASN A 35 1.07 4.82 13.59
C ASN A 35 0.33 6.16 13.45
N ASP A 36 0.66 6.92 12.41
CA ASP A 36 -0.01 8.17 12.01
C ASP A 36 -0.14 8.21 10.48
N ALA A 37 -1.28 8.69 10.00
CA ALA A 37 -1.63 8.75 8.58
C ALA A 37 -1.89 10.20 8.11
N CYS A 38 -1.56 11.20 8.93
CA CYS A 38 -1.68 12.61 8.56
C CYS A 38 -0.41 13.10 7.84
N LEU A 39 -0.56 13.46 6.55
CA LEU A 39 0.43 14.27 5.85
C LEU A 39 0.06 15.75 5.99
N SER A 40 0.84 16.52 6.73
CA SER A 40 0.60 17.96 6.94
C SER A 40 1.49 18.85 6.06
N ASP A 41 2.72 18.41 5.80
CA ASP A 41 3.72 19.17 5.07
C ASP A 41 3.87 18.69 3.63
N THR A 42 4.20 19.63 2.74
CA THR A 42 4.60 19.26 1.37
C THR A 42 5.90 18.47 1.39
N VAL A 43 5.89 17.31 0.74
CA VAL A 43 7.10 16.48 0.55
C VAL A 43 7.61 16.73 -0.86
N ARG A 44 8.88 17.15 -1.00
CA ARG A 44 9.49 17.49 -2.28
C ARG A 44 10.74 16.64 -2.54
N PHE A 45 10.84 16.12 -3.75
CA PHE A 45 11.98 15.37 -4.29
C PHE A 45 12.55 16.14 -5.48
N THR A 46 13.88 16.23 -5.60
CA THR A 46 14.57 16.98 -6.64
C THR A 46 15.54 16.08 -7.39
N GLY A 47 15.58 16.19 -8.71
CA GLY A 47 16.53 15.49 -9.57
C GLY A 47 17.81 16.28 -9.77
N LEU A 48 18.91 15.58 -10.03
CA LEU A 48 20.21 16.18 -10.31
C LEU A 48 20.31 16.56 -11.80
N HIS A 49 19.75 17.71 -12.17
CA HIS A 49 19.83 18.22 -13.54
C HIS A 49 19.84 19.76 -13.54
N SER A 50 20.45 20.39 -14.55
CA SER A 50 20.60 21.85 -14.63
C SER A 50 19.27 22.61 -14.69
N GLU A 51 18.20 21.93 -15.10
CA GLU A 51 16.84 22.47 -15.14
C GLU A 51 16.06 22.31 -13.84
N GLU A 52 16.68 21.77 -12.78
CA GLU A 52 16.08 21.60 -11.45
C GLU A 52 14.70 20.91 -11.46
N PRO A 53 14.60 19.71 -12.07
CA PRO A 53 13.36 18.95 -12.08
C PRO A 53 12.98 18.52 -10.68
N TYR A 54 11.68 18.51 -10.39
CA TYR A 54 11.16 18.13 -9.10
C TYR A 54 9.82 17.42 -9.18
N LEU A 55 9.51 16.72 -8.09
CA LEU A 55 8.25 16.09 -7.77
C LEU A 55 7.84 16.53 -6.36
N ALA A 56 6.57 16.88 -6.15
CA ALA A 56 6.04 17.27 -4.87
C ALA A 56 4.71 16.59 -4.58
N VAL A 57 4.55 16.12 -3.35
CA VAL A 57 3.28 15.66 -2.77
C VAL A 57 2.77 16.78 -1.88
N ILE A 58 1.65 17.39 -2.26
CA ILE A 58 1.05 18.52 -1.59
C ILE A 58 -0.19 18.00 -0.84
N PRO A 59 -0.18 18.02 0.50
CA PRO A 59 -1.32 17.55 1.27
C PRO A 59 -2.46 18.56 1.32
N SER A 60 -3.65 18.05 1.63
CA SER A 60 -4.83 18.82 2.03
C SER A 60 -5.59 18.03 3.09
N ASN A 61 -5.92 18.67 4.22
CA ASN A 61 -6.66 18.05 5.33
C ASN A 61 -6.10 16.68 5.77
N CYS A 62 -4.80 16.62 6.08
CA CYS A 62 -4.09 15.38 6.47
C CYS A 62 -3.98 14.28 5.40
N VAL A 63 -4.41 14.52 4.16
CA VAL A 63 -4.36 13.53 3.08
C VAL A 63 -3.45 14.03 1.96
N ALA A 64 -2.73 13.11 1.30
CA ALA A 64 -2.04 13.43 0.06
C ALA A 64 -3.05 13.75 -1.04
N ASP A 65 -3.17 15.02 -1.40
CA ASP A 65 -4.19 15.49 -2.34
C ASP A 65 -3.61 15.69 -3.74
N THR A 66 -2.63 16.58 -3.87
CA THR A 66 -2.11 16.99 -5.17
C THR A 66 -0.69 16.46 -5.36
N ILE A 67 -0.44 15.81 -6.50
CA ILE A 67 0.92 15.52 -6.97
C ILE A 67 1.28 16.56 -8.01
N GLU A 68 2.37 17.29 -7.79
CA GLU A 68 2.90 18.31 -8.70
C GLU A 68 4.30 17.93 -9.19
N TRP A 69 4.60 18.10 -10.47
CA TRP A 69 5.96 17.95 -10.98
C TRP A 69 6.26 18.97 -12.08
N SER A 70 7.49 19.49 -12.09
CA SER A 70 7.95 20.46 -13.09
C SER A 70 9.48 20.58 -13.14
N HIS A 71 10.00 21.41 -14.05
CA HIS A 71 11.39 21.89 -14.12
C HIS A 71 11.41 23.33 -14.66
N LYS A 72 12.55 24.01 -14.61
CA LYS A 72 12.68 25.44 -14.98
C LYS A 72 12.19 25.80 -16.38
N LYS A 73 12.28 24.87 -17.34
CA LYS A 73 11.87 25.12 -18.74
C LYS A 73 10.43 24.71 -19.04
N LEU A 74 9.69 24.17 -18.07
CA LEU A 74 8.27 23.95 -18.23
C LEU A 74 7.50 25.24 -17.95
N GLU A 75 6.82 25.76 -18.97
CA GLU A 75 5.94 26.94 -18.85
C GLU A 75 4.84 26.77 -17.81
N THR A 76 4.34 25.53 -17.65
CA THR A 76 3.28 25.20 -16.71
C THR A 76 3.66 23.95 -15.94
N LYS A 77 3.53 24.05 -14.62
CA LYS A 77 3.64 22.91 -13.71
C LYS A 77 2.57 21.88 -14.04
N ARG A 78 2.93 20.61 -13.99
CA ARG A 78 1.97 19.51 -14.13
C ARG A 78 1.44 19.13 -12.77
N LYS A 79 0.17 18.75 -12.72
CA LYS A 79 -0.47 18.32 -11.50
C LYS A 79 -1.57 17.29 -11.75
N ILE A 80 -1.79 16.44 -10.75
CA ILE A 80 -2.95 15.54 -10.66
C ILE A 80 -3.52 15.57 -9.24
N HIS A 81 -4.82 15.34 -9.10
CA HIS A 81 -5.42 14.94 -7.83
C HIS A 81 -5.23 13.43 -7.66
N LEU A 82 -4.54 13.04 -6.59
CA LEU A 82 -4.09 11.67 -6.37
C LEU A 82 -5.29 10.70 -6.29
N SER A 83 -6.31 11.06 -5.52
CA SER A 83 -7.49 10.21 -5.34
C SER A 83 -8.25 9.99 -6.65
N THR A 84 -8.42 11.03 -7.46
CA THR A 84 -9.02 10.93 -8.80
C THR A 84 -8.18 10.05 -9.71
N PHE A 85 -6.85 10.22 -9.69
CA PHE A 85 -5.97 9.44 -10.54
C PHE A 85 -5.92 7.96 -10.15
N LEU A 86 -5.98 7.65 -8.85
CA LEU A 86 -5.98 6.27 -8.36
C LEU A 86 -7.35 5.61 -8.47
N GLY A 87 -8.43 6.37 -8.28
CA GLY A 87 -9.80 5.87 -8.14
C GLY A 87 -10.20 5.58 -6.67
N ASN A 88 -9.34 5.90 -5.72
CA ASN A 88 -9.56 5.71 -4.28
C ASN A 88 -8.77 6.74 -3.47
N MET A 89 -9.21 7.01 -2.24
CA MET A 89 -8.42 7.77 -1.27
C MET A 89 -7.26 6.91 -0.75
N VAL A 90 -6.13 7.55 -0.46
CA VAL A 90 -4.96 6.94 0.16
C VAL A 90 -4.47 7.85 1.28
N TYR A 91 -4.08 7.27 2.40
CA TYR A 91 -3.59 8.01 3.56
C TYR A 91 -2.10 7.77 3.68
N LEU A 92 -1.31 8.85 3.74
CA LEU A 92 0.14 8.77 3.70
C LEU A 92 0.73 9.55 4.86
N ASN A 93 1.97 9.23 5.22
CA ASN A 93 2.81 10.12 6.02
C ASN A 93 4.16 10.28 5.31
N LYS A 94 5.05 11.12 5.85
CA LYS A 94 6.34 11.40 5.21
C LYS A 94 7.24 10.16 5.06
N SER A 95 7.15 9.21 5.99
CA SER A 95 7.97 7.97 5.96
C SER A 95 7.47 6.93 4.97
N THR A 96 6.23 7.04 4.50
CA THR A 96 5.63 6.10 3.54
C THR A 96 5.66 6.61 2.10
N ILE A 97 6.57 7.53 1.77
CA ILE A 97 6.69 8.13 0.44
C ILE A 97 8.16 8.19 0.03
N LYS A 98 8.45 7.78 -1.20
CA LYS A 98 9.73 7.95 -1.88
C LYS A 98 9.50 8.56 -3.26
N GLY A 99 10.47 9.33 -3.73
CA GLY A 99 10.40 9.96 -5.04
C GLY A 99 11.74 9.88 -5.74
N TYR A 100 11.70 9.57 -7.04
CA TYR A 100 12.86 9.55 -7.92
C TYR A 100 12.60 10.52 -9.06
N VAL A 101 13.56 11.38 -9.37
CA VAL A 101 13.43 12.34 -10.47
C VAL A 101 14.57 12.08 -11.45
N ILE A 102 14.23 11.58 -12.63
CA ILE A 102 15.18 11.17 -13.66
C ILE A 102 15.27 12.28 -14.69
N ASP A 103 16.19 13.20 -14.44
CA ASP A 103 16.46 14.40 -15.23
C ASP A 103 15.15 15.11 -15.62
N THR A 104 15.00 15.48 -16.90
CA THR A 104 13.78 16.04 -17.47
C THR A 104 12.93 14.98 -18.18
N SER A 105 13.20 13.69 -17.97
CA SER A 105 12.45 12.61 -18.62
C SER A 105 11.14 12.34 -17.88
N PHE A 106 11.25 11.92 -16.61
CA PHE A 106 10.09 11.60 -15.77
C PHE A 106 10.44 11.63 -14.28
N ALA A 107 9.42 11.71 -13.45
CA ALA A 107 9.49 11.42 -12.03
C ALA A 107 8.76 10.12 -11.70
N ILE A 108 9.21 9.42 -10.66
CA ILE A 108 8.55 8.28 -10.06
C ILE A 108 8.17 8.63 -8.63
N LEU A 109 6.91 8.40 -8.25
CA LEU A 109 6.46 8.43 -6.86
C LEU A 109 6.19 6.99 -6.43
N VAL A 110 6.75 6.56 -5.29
CA VAL A 110 6.47 5.26 -4.66
C VAL A 110 5.94 5.51 -3.27
N PHE A 111 4.85 4.84 -2.88
CA PHE A 111 4.28 5.02 -1.56
C PHE A 111 3.45 3.82 -1.11
N ASN A 112 3.17 3.73 0.19
CA ASN A 112 2.22 2.76 0.74
C ASN A 112 1.09 3.50 1.46
N ASP A 113 -0.13 3.04 1.24
CA ASP A 113 -1.29 3.49 1.98
C ASP A 113 -1.20 3.01 3.44
N CYS A 114 -1.31 3.96 4.37
CA CYS A 114 -1.19 3.74 5.81
C CYS A 114 -2.35 2.94 6.39
N ASP A 115 -3.52 2.98 5.75
CA ASP A 115 -4.68 2.21 6.21
C ASP A 115 -4.59 0.75 5.76
N THR A 116 -4.26 0.49 4.49
CA THR A 116 -4.33 -0.86 3.91
C THR A 116 -2.99 -1.56 3.69
N ARG A 117 -1.85 -0.89 3.96
CA ARG A 117 -0.49 -1.32 3.60
C ARG A 117 -0.22 -1.38 2.08
N ARG A 118 -1.22 -1.21 1.23
CA ARG A 118 -1.12 -1.36 -0.22
C ARG A 118 -0.03 -0.45 -0.79
N GLY A 119 0.89 -1.02 -1.56
CA GLY A 119 1.97 -0.30 -2.22
C GLY A 119 1.58 0.18 -3.61
N TYR A 120 2.07 1.37 -3.96
CA TYR A 120 1.80 2.06 -5.21
C TYR A 120 3.10 2.57 -5.82
N TRP A 121 3.11 2.69 -7.15
CA TRP A 121 4.04 3.59 -7.83
C TRP A 121 3.33 4.35 -8.96
N LEU A 122 3.76 5.58 -9.20
CA LEU A 122 3.32 6.43 -10.31
C LEU A 122 4.52 6.86 -11.13
N ARG A 123 4.37 6.90 -12.45
CA ARG A 123 5.35 7.42 -13.40
C ARG A 123 4.78 8.63 -14.11
N LEU A 124 5.48 9.75 -13.97
CA LEU A 124 4.99 11.09 -14.26
C LEU A 124 5.94 11.76 -15.27
N PRO A 125 5.65 11.69 -16.58
CA PRO A 125 6.52 12.27 -17.59
C PRO A 125 6.47 13.80 -17.57
N PHE A 126 7.61 14.45 -17.80
CA PHE A 126 7.66 15.91 -17.95
C PHE A 126 7.22 16.37 -19.35
N ALA A 127 7.35 15.52 -20.37
CA ALA A 127 6.90 15.77 -21.73
C ALA A 127 5.36 15.69 -21.88
N LYS A 128 4.74 16.56 -22.71
CA LYS A 128 3.27 16.60 -22.90
C LYS A 128 2.74 15.36 -23.62
N SER A 129 3.55 14.78 -24.49
CA SER A 129 3.26 13.55 -25.22
C SER A 129 3.43 12.27 -24.39
N GLY A 130 4.08 12.34 -23.23
CA GLY A 130 4.28 11.17 -22.37
C GLY A 130 3.00 10.76 -21.67
N SER A 131 2.73 9.45 -21.61
CA SER A 131 1.63 8.89 -20.84
C SER A 131 2.05 8.67 -19.38
N MET A 132 1.16 9.01 -18.45
CA MET A 132 1.33 8.62 -17.05
C MET A 132 1.07 7.12 -16.90
N GLU A 133 1.86 6.46 -16.06
CA GLU A 133 1.69 5.04 -15.74
C GLU A 133 1.56 4.87 -14.22
N LYS A 134 0.92 3.79 -13.79
CA LYS A 134 0.79 3.47 -12.37
C LYS A 134 0.76 1.97 -12.14
N SER A 135 1.16 1.57 -10.94
CA SER A 135 0.77 0.29 -10.33
C SER A 135 0.17 0.54 -8.96
N ILE A 136 -0.80 -0.32 -8.63
CA ILE A 136 -1.49 -0.35 -7.34
C ILE A 136 -1.13 -1.62 -6.53
N SER A 137 -0.09 -2.34 -6.98
CA SER A 137 0.40 -3.63 -6.48
C SER A 137 1.93 -3.60 -6.32
N ALA A 138 2.47 -2.46 -5.89
CA ALA A 138 3.91 -2.31 -5.73
C ALA A 138 4.39 -3.06 -4.48
N LEU A 139 5.44 -3.87 -4.67
CA LEU A 139 6.24 -4.46 -3.62
C LEU A 139 7.48 -3.57 -3.49
N ASN A 140 7.55 -2.77 -2.44
CA ASN A 140 8.62 -1.79 -2.27
C ASN A 140 9.11 -1.77 -0.82
N ASP A 141 10.30 -1.20 -0.63
CA ASP A 141 11.07 -1.18 0.62
C ASP A 141 10.57 -0.16 1.67
N ILE A 142 9.35 0.36 1.51
CA ILE A 142 8.62 1.07 2.58
C ILE A 142 7.96 0.04 3.51
N ASP A 143 7.48 -1.09 2.99
CA ASP A 143 7.04 -2.21 3.82
C ASP A 143 8.29 -2.94 4.34
N PRO A 144 8.50 -3.02 5.67
CA PRO A 144 9.71 -3.59 6.26
C PRO A 144 9.90 -5.08 5.95
N ARG A 145 8.87 -5.77 5.47
CA ARG A 145 8.97 -7.16 4.99
C ARG A 145 9.70 -7.27 3.65
N TYR A 146 9.82 -6.16 2.92
CA TYR A 146 10.32 -6.15 1.56
C TYR A 146 11.66 -5.39 1.50
N ALA A 147 12.65 -6.05 0.92
CA ALA A 147 13.95 -5.46 0.60
C ALA A 147 14.06 -5.38 -0.92
N VAL A 148 13.80 -4.20 -1.49
CA VAL A 148 13.93 -3.95 -2.93
C VAL A 148 15.06 -2.96 -3.14
N GLU A 149 16.07 -3.37 -3.91
CA GLU A 149 17.25 -2.53 -4.20
C GLU A 149 16.84 -1.17 -4.79
N GLU A 150 17.53 -0.12 -4.36
CA GLU A 150 17.26 1.25 -4.80
C GLU A 150 17.33 1.38 -6.33
N GLY A 151 16.35 2.10 -6.88
CA GLY A 151 16.20 2.30 -8.31
C GLY A 151 15.49 1.13 -9.03
N LEU A 152 14.96 0.15 -8.30
CA LEU A 152 14.07 -0.88 -8.87
C LEU A 152 12.60 -0.63 -8.51
N LEU A 153 11.72 -1.00 -9.43
CA LEU A 153 10.29 -1.18 -9.16
C LEU A 153 9.97 -2.66 -9.22
N CYS A 154 9.38 -3.19 -8.15
CA CYS A 154 8.83 -4.54 -8.13
C CYS A 154 7.30 -4.43 -7.98
N TYR A 155 6.54 -5.05 -8.87
CA TYR A 155 5.08 -4.94 -8.84
C TYR A 155 4.41 -6.10 -9.55
N LYS A 156 3.17 -6.38 -9.18
CA LYS A 156 2.36 -7.40 -9.84
C LYS A 156 1.49 -6.81 -10.93
N SER A 157 1.35 -7.49 -12.05
CA SER A 157 0.28 -7.27 -13.03
C SER A 157 -0.24 -8.62 -13.51
N SER A 158 -1.55 -8.85 -13.37
CA SER A 158 -2.16 -10.17 -13.57
C SER A 158 -1.41 -11.23 -12.73
N ASN A 159 -1.02 -12.38 -13.27
CA ASN A 159 -0.30 -13.44 -12.54
C ASN A 159 1.23 -13.33 -12.69
N THR A 160 1.74 -12.15 -13.00
CA THR A 160 3.17 -11.94 -13.24
C THR A 160 3.68 -10.83 -12.33
N ILE A 161 4.80 -11.10 -11.66
CA ILE A 161 5.58 -10.07 -10.99
C ILE A 161 6.59 -9.52 -11.99
N TYR A 162 6.68 -8.21 -12.03
CA TYR A 162 7.62 -7.46 -12.86
C TYR A 162 8.65 -6.83 -11.95
N VAL A 163 9.92 -6.92 -12.35
CA VAL A 163 11.01 -6.15 -11.75
C VAL A 163 11.60 -5.27 -12.85
N GLU A 164 11.57 -3.96 -12.65
CA GLU A 164 12.01 -2.97 -13.61
C GLU A 164 13.11 -2.09 -13.00
N ASP A 165 14.21 -1.89 -13.70
CA ASP A 165 15.19 -0.84 -13.35
C ASP A 165 14.69 0.52 -13.87
N ILE A 166 14.51 1.48 -12.96
CA ILE A 166 13.90 2.79 -13.24
C ILE A 166 14.69 3.53 -14.32
N LYS A 167 16.02 3.46 -14.30
CA LYS A 167 16.89 4.25 -15.18
C LYS A 167 16.96 3.65 -16.57
N THR A 168 17.17 2.34 -16.67
CA THR A 168 17.39 1.65 -17.94
C THR A 168 16.11 1.16 -18.60
N ARG A 169 14.98 1.14 -17.87
CA ARG A 169 13.70 0.55 -18.30
C ARG A 169 13.74 -0.96 -18.54
N LYS A 170 14.88 -1.61 -18.28
CA LYS A 170 15.03 -3.06 -18.43
C LYS A 170 14.07 -3.74 -17.46
N THR A 171 13.30 -4.71 -17.96
CA THR A 171 12.25 -5.37 -17.19
C THR A 171 12.40 -6.88 -17.26
N GLU A 172 12.25 -7.52 -16.11
CA GLU A 172 12.21 -8.98 -15.97
C GLU A 172 10.82 -9.41 -15.53
N LYS A 173 10.33 -10.49 -16.15
CA LYS A 173 9.02 -11.07 -15.86
C LYS A 173 9.20 -12.34 -15.04
N ILE A 174 8.50 -12.43 -13.91
CA ILE A 174 8.50 -13.58 -13.03
C ILE A 174 7.07 -14.12 -12.95
N ILE A 175 6.88 -15.33 -13.45
CA ILE A 175 5.62 -16.06 -13.36
C ILE A 175 5.71 -16.95 -12.13
N ILE A 176 4.74 -16.80 -11.23
CA ILE A 176 4.59 -17.65 -10.04
C ILE A 176 3.29 -18.42 -10.24
N GLU A 177 3.39 -19.73 -10.33
CA GLU A 177 2.23 -20.59 -10.58
C GLU A 177 1.37 -20.76 -9.32
N GLU A 178 1.99 -21.03 -8.17
CA GLU A 178 1.30 -21.20 -6.90
C GLU A 178 2.16 -20.71 -5.71
N PRO A 179 1.55 -20.13 -4.65
CA PRO A 179 0.13 -19.83 -4.53
C PRO A 179 -0.29 -18.70 -5.47
N LYS A 180 -1.54 -18.75 -5.96
CA LYS A 180 -2.11 -17.63 -6.72
C LYS A 180 -2.09 -16.36 -5.88
N LEU A 181 -1.42 -15.35 -6.39
CA LEU A 181 -1.44 -14.01 -5.83
C LEU A 181 -2.68 -13.31 -6.37
N GLU A 182 -3.75 -13.25 -5.59
CA GLU A 182 -4.89 -12.40 -5.94
C GLU A 182 -4.61 -10.97 -5.52
N PHE A 183 -5.09 -10.00 -6.29
CA PHE A 183 -4.75 -8.58 -6.06
C PHE A 183 -5.17 -8.11 -4.66
N GLU A 184 -6.33 -8.53 -4.19
CA GLU A 184 -6.87 -8.10 -2.89
C GLU A 184 -6.17 -8.76 -1.69
N THR A 185 -5.50 -9.91 -1.88
CA THR A 185 -4.92 -10.70 -0.78
C THR A 185 -3.39 -10.82 -0.85
N MET A 186 -2.76 -10.29 -1.90
CA MET A 186 -1.31 -10.48 -2.10
C MET A 186 -0.47 -9.98 -0.93
N TYR A 187 -0.87 -8.90 -0.26
CA TYR A 187 -0.11 -8.34 0.86
C TYR A 187 -0.20 -9.18 2.15
N ASP A 188 -1.17 -10.08 2.24
CA ASP A 188 -1.32 -11.05 3.32
C ASP A 188 -0.60 -12.36 3.00
N ILE A 189 -0.63 -12.75 1.72
CA ILE A 189 0.04 -13.96 1.21
C ILE A 189 1.55 -13.77 1.20
N ILE A 190 2.05 -12.61 0.80
CA ILE A 190 3.49 -12.37 0.70
C ILE A 190 4.05 -12.15 2.12
N ASP A 191 4.98 -13.01 2.50
CA ASP A 191 5.65 -12.96 3.79
C ASP A 191 6.87 -12.03 3.74
N SER A 192 7.74 -12.22 2.74
CA SER A 192 8.92 -11.38 2.52
C SER A 192 9.31 -11.32 1.05
N VAL A 193 10.04 -10.28 0.68
CA VAL A 193 10.55 -10.05 -0.68
C VAL A 193 12.00 -9.59 -0.58
N ASN A 194 12.89 -10.13 -1.41
CA ASN A 194 14.24 -9.61 -1.59
C ASN A 194 14.56 -9.51 -3.09
N VAL A 195 14.81 -8.31 -3.59
CA VAL A 195 15.05 -8.06 -5.01
C VAL A 195 16.30 -7.21 -5.19
N THR A 196 17.19 -7.69 -6.04
CA THR A 196 18.36 -6.97 -6.52
C THR A 196 18.39 -7.01 -8.04
N ARG A 197 19.30 -6.27 -8.68
CA ARG A 197 19.50 -6.31 -10.14
C ARG A 197 19.88 -7.69 -10.69
N SER A 198 20.25 -8.64 -9.83
CA SER A 198 20.70 -9.99 -10.23
C SER A 198 19.83 -11.14 -9.67
N ARG A 199 18.93 -10.84 -8.72
CA ARG A 199 18.21 -11.86 -7.95
C ARG A 199 16.81 -11.37 -7.59
N PHE A 200 15.83 -12.22 -7.84
CA PHE A 200 14.48 -12.09 -7.32
C PHE A 200 14.21 -13.24 -6.34
N PHE A 201 13.79 -12.90 -5.12
CA PHE A 201 13.41 -13.85 -4.08
C PHE A 201 12.12 -13.39 -3.40
N ILE A 202 11.21 -14.32 -3.16
CA ILE A 202 9.94 -14.07 -2.47
C ILE A 202 9.57 -15.27 -1.61
N GLN A 203 9.02 -15.00 -0.42
CA GLN A 203 8.41 -16.00 0.44
C GLN A 203 6.91 -15.75 0.51
N MET A 204 6.12 -16.80 0.33
CA MET A 204 4.66 -16.71 0.33
C MET A 204 4.06 -17.70 1.31
N LYS A 205 3.01 -17.28 2.02
CA LYS A 205 2.22 -18.10 2.92
C LYS A 205 1.21 -18.92 2.11
N ASN A 206 1.15 -20.21 2.38
CA ASN A 206 0.10 -21.10 1.91
C ASN A 206 -0.42 -21.90 3.11
N GLY A 207 -1.49 -21.38 3.73
CA GLY A 207 -1.92 -21.84 5.06
C GLY A 207 -0.82 -21.57 6.10
N SER A 208 -0.39 -22.61 6.80
CA SER A 208 0.68 -22.54 7.80
C SER A 208 2.10 -22.71 7.22
N LYS A 209 2.23 -22.96 5.91
CA LYS A 209 3.53 -23.18 5.26
C LYS A 209 4.04 -21.91 4.60
N ILE A 210 5.37 -21.74 4.62
CA ILE A 210 6.07 -20.72 3.83
C ILE A 210 6.70 -21.41 2.62
N ILE A 211 6.37 -20.93 1.44
CA ILE A 211 6.87 -21.41 0.15
C ILE A 211 7.85 -20.36 -0.39
N PRO A 212 9.16 -20.65 -0.44
CA PRO A 212 10.13 -19.78 -1.08
C PRO A 212 10.09 -19.95 -2.60
N PHE A 213 10.29 -18.86 -3.32
CA PHE A 213 10.54 -18.86 -4.76
C PHE A 213 11.75 -17.97 -5.04
N GLU A 214 12.64 -18.45 -5.90
CA GLU A 214 13.83 -17.73 -6.31
C GLU A 214 14.05 -17.81 -7.81
N LYS A 215 14.47 -16.69 -8.41
CA LYS A 215 14.85 -16.61 -9.81
C LYS A 215 16.05 -15.68 -9.98
N LYS A 216 17.04 -16.11 -10.76
CA LYS A 216 18.09 -15.20 -11.27
C LYS A 216 17.47 -14.27 -12.32
N ILE A 217 17.73 -12.97 -12.18
CA ILE A 217 17.30 -11.96 -13.14
C ILE A 217 18.52 -11.17 -13.60
N ASN A 218 18.44 -10.45 -14.72
CA ASN A 218 19.54 -9.60 -15.17
C ASN A 218 19.02 -8.22 -15.55
N LEU A 219 19.14 -7.29 -14.61
CA LEU A 219 18.81 -5.88 -14.80
C LEU A 219 20.06 -4.98 -14.82
N GLN A 220 21.25 -5.55 -14.94
CA GLN A 220 22.47 -4.76 -15.07
C GLN A 220 22.40 -3.92 -16.37
N PRO A 221 22.88 -2.66 -16.32
CA PRO A 221 23.00 -1.78 -17.48
C PRO A 221 23.82 -2.38 -18.61
#